data_AF-A0A2M7IKQ2-F1
#
_entry.id   AF-A0A2M7IKQ2-F1
#
_cell.length_a   1.000
_cell.length_b   1.000
_cell.length_c   1.000
_cell.angle_alpha   90.00
_cell.angle_beta   90.00
_cell.angle_gamma   90.00
#
_symmetry.space_group_name_H-M   'P 1'
#
loop_
_entity.id
_entity.type
_entity.pdbx_description
1 polymer ?
#
loop_
_entity_poly.entity_id
_entity_poly.type
_entity_poly.pdbx_seq_one_letter_code
_entity_poly.pdbx_strand_id
1 'polypeptide(L)'
;KILAYQYDFVLNGYEIGGGSIRTTDLDILTAVFEVLGHKKEETKKKFSNYFESFSYGVPPHGGIAPGIDRFLSVVLNEPNIREVMAFPKTGDNRDLMMQAPAEVDEKQLKELHIKISEKRKAKSEKRK
;
A
#
# COMPACT_ATOMS: atom_id res chain seq x y z
N LYS A 1 -4.81 -0.22 27.18
CA LYS A 1 -5.17 -0.90 25.90
C LYS A 1 -6.17 0.01 25.20
N ILE A 2 -5.88 0.49 23.99
CA ILE A 2 -6.79 1.32 23.20
C ILE A 2 -7.45 0.39 22.17
N LEU A 3 -8.78 0.47 22.03
CA LEU A 3 -9.53 -0.28 21.02
C LEU A 3 -9.75 0.61 19.81
N ALA A 4 -9.58 0.06 18.61
CA ALA A 4 -9.84 0.75 17.36
C ALA A 4 -11.21 0.31 16.80
N TYR A 5 -11.90 1.23 16.12
CA TYR A 5 -13.09 0.92 15.33
C TYR A 5 -12.68 0.32 13.98
N GLN A 6 -12.02 -0.84 14.04
CA GLN A 6 -11.51 -1.60 12.90
C GLN A 6 -12.20 -2.96 12.83
N TYR A 7 -12.30 -3.50 11.62
CA TYR A 7 -12.96 -4.76 11.36
C TYR A 7 -12.34 -5.46 10.15
N ASP A 8 -12.21 -6.77 10.25
CA ASP A 8 -11.72 -7.63 9.18
C ASP A 8 -12.80 -8.64 8.79
N PHE A 9 -12.92 -8.89 7.48
CA PHE A 9 -13.74 -9.94 6.92
C PHE A 9 -12.86 -11.17 6.64
N VAL A 10 -13.10 -12.25 7.38
CA VAL A 10 -12.37 -13.51 7.26
C VAL A 10 -13.28 -14.59 6.67
N LEU A 11 -12.78 -15.32 5.67
CA LEU A 11 -13.47 -16.44 5.03
C LEU A 11 -12.50 -17.63 4.95
N ASN A 12 -12.91 -18.79 5.48
CA ASN A 12 -12.14 -20.03 5.45
C ASN A 12 -10.68 -19.87 5.93
N GLY A 13 -10.45 -19.02 6.94
CA GLY A 13 -9.12 -18.76 7.49
C GLY A 13 -8.30 -17.70 6.74
N TYR A 14 -8.82 -17.10 5.68
CA TYR A 14 -8.18 -16.02 4.93
C TYR A 14 -8.82 -14.67 5.22
N GLU A 15 -8.01 -13.65 5.44
CA GLU A 15 -8.45 -12.25 5.44
C GLU A 15 -8.83 -11.83 4.02
N ILE A 16 -10.12 -11.62 3.77
CA ILE A 16 -10.67 -11.21 2.47
C ILE A 16 -10.67 -9.70 2.31
N GLY A 17 -10.84 -8.96 3.39
CA GLY A 17 -10.80 -7.51 3.37
C GLY A 17 -10.82 -6.94 4.77
N GLY A 18 -10.42 -5.68 4.87
CA GLY A 18 -10.34 -4.96 6.13
C GLY A 18 -10.84 -3.54 5.98
N GLY A 19 -11.31 -2.97 7.09
CA GLY A 19 -11.91 -1.65 7.11
C GLY A 19 -11.83 -0.98 8.47
N SER A 20 -12.17 0.31 8.48
CA SER A 20 -12.28 1.05 9.72
C SER A 20 -13.24 2.22 9.58
N ILE A 21 -13.76 2.67 10.72
CA ILE A 21 -14.28 4.03 10.86
C ILE A 21 -13.08 4.96 10.95
N ARG A 22 -13.16 6.12 10.30
CA ARG A 22 -12.09 7.11 10.28
C ARG A 22 -12.39 8.19 11.32
N THR A 23 -11.33 8.72 11.91
CA THR A 23 -11.46 9.88 12.79
C THR A 23 -11.82 11.11 11.97
N THR A 24 -12.78 11.88 12.46
CA THR A 24 -13.12 13.23 11.96
C THR A 24 -12.57 14.31 12.89
N ASP A 25 -11.90 13.91 13.98
CA ASP A 25 -11.25 14.78 14.94
C ASP A 25 -9.76 14.89 14.61
N LEU A 26 -9.33 16.13 14.36
CA LEU A 26 -7.95 16.47 14.00
C LEU A 26 -6.98 16.34 15.17
N ASP A 27 -7.43 16.58 16.40
CA ASP A 27 -6.61 16.46 17.59
C ASP A 27 -6.31 14.99 17.87
N ILE A 28 -7.31 14.11 17.71
CA ILE A 28 -7.11 12.65 17.77
C ILE A 28 -6.10 12.21 16.70
N LEU A 29 -6.26 12.66 15.47
CA LEU A 29 -5.33 12.31 14.39
C LEU A 29 -3.89 12.79 14.67
N THR A 30 -3.76 14.02 15.19
CA THR A 30 -2.45 14.60 15.55
C THR A 30 -1.80 13.81 16.68
N ALA A 31 -2.54 13.45 17.72
CA ALA A 31 -2.05 12.63 18.82
C ALA A 31 -1.57 11.25 18.34
N VAL A 32 -2.29 10.63 17.39
CA VAL A 32 -1.84 9.35 16.79
C VAL A 32 -0.53 9.52 16.04
N PHE A 33 -0.35 10.59 15.27
CA PHE A 33 0.93 10.86 14.58
C PHE A 33 2.09 11.09 15.55
N GLU A 34 1.86 11.78 16.66
CA GLU A 34 2.86 11.99 17.70
C GLU A 34 3.28 10.66 18.36
N VAL A 35 2.32 9.78 18.65
CA VAL A 35 2.59 8.43 19.16
C VAL A 35 3.38 7.57 18.16
N LEU A 36 3.15 7.75 16.86
CA LEU A 36 3.92 7.10 15.79
C LEU A 36 5.32 7.70 15.57
N GLY A 37 5.69 8.74 16.33
CA GLY A 37 7.02 9.36 16.28
C GLY A 37 7.16 10.48 15.24
N HIS A 38 6.06 10.99 14.70
CA HIS A 38 6.09 12.10 13.77
C HIS A 38 5.96 13.45 14.49
N LYS A 39 6.82 14.40 14.14
CA LYS A 39 6.72 15.78 14.64
C LYS A 39 5.55 16.49 13.98
N LYS A 40 4.77 17.24 14.77
CA LYS A 40 3.58 17.97 14.33
C LYS A 40 3.80 18.84 13.08
N GLU A 41 4.92 19.57 13.03
CA GLU A 41 5.25 20.45 11.88
C GLU A 41 5.52 19.65 10.60
N GLU A 42 6.22 18.52 10.71
CA GLU A 42 6.53 17.65 9.57
C GLU A 42 5.26 16.98 9.02
N THR A 43 4.41 16.49 9.91
CA THR A 43 3.11 15.90 9.57
C THR A 43 2.23 16.92 8.86
N LYS A 44 2.10 18.14 9.40
CA LYS A 44 1.29 19.20 8.79
C LYS A 44 1.82 19.59 7.41
N LYS A 45 3.14 19.56 7.20
CA LYS A 45 3.73 19.86 5.89
C LYS A 45 3.50 18.73 4.88
N LYS A 46 3.62 17.46 5.30
CA LYS A 46 3.42 16.29 4.44
C LYS A 46 1.94 16.05 4.10
N PHE A 47 1.04 16.35 5.02
CA PHE A 47 -0.40 16.09 4.92
C PHE A 47 -1.24 17.37 4.96
N SER A 48 -0.71 18.48 4.44
CA SER A 48 -1.35 19.82 4.52
C SER A 48 -2.80 19.81 4.03
N ASN A 49 -3.03 19.21 2.86
CA ASN A 49 -4.35 19.13 2.24
C ASN A 49 -5.33 18.31 3.10
N TYR A 50 -4.81 17.29 3.79
CA TYR A 50 -5.62 16.47 4.69
C TYR A 50 -6.02 17.25 5.94
N PHE A 51 -5.09 17.97 6.57
CA PHE A 51 -5.38 18.84 7.71
C PHE A 51 -6.37 19.97 7.36
N GLU A 52 -6.21 20.57 6.18
CA GLU A 52 -7.13 21.60 5.70
C GLU A 52 -8.54 21.05 5.48
N SER A 53 -8.66 19.82 4.95
CA SER A 53 -9.95 19.17 4.74
C SER A 53 -10.77 19.06 6.04
N PHE A 54 -10.13 18.78 7.18
CA PHE A 54 -10.79 18.71 8.49
C PHE A 54 -11.40 20.06 8.90
N SER A 55 -10.81 21.19 8.50
CA SER A 55 -11.33 22.52 8.79
C SER A 55 -12.64 22.84 8.05
N TYR A 56 -12.92 22.15 6.94
CA TYR A 56 -14.16 22.28 6.18
C TYR A 56 -15.28 21.37 6.68
N GLY A 57 -15.06 20.59 7.75
CA GLY A 57 -16.07 19.72 8.35
C GLY A 57 -16.21 18.37 7.64
N VAL A 58 -15.23 17.48 7.85
CA VAL A 58 -15.27 16.11 7.31
C VAL A 58 -16.39 15.32 7.99
N PRO A 59 -17.34 14.74 7.24
CA PRO A 59 -18.44 13.97 7.83
C PRO A 59 -17.92 12.65 8.43
N PRO A 60 -18.66 12.04 9.38
CA PRO A 60 -18.37 10.69 9.84
C PRO A 60 -18.33 9.73 8.64
N HIS A 61 -17.20 9.05 8.47
CA HIS A 61 -16.97 8.18 7.33
C HIS A 61 -16.20 6.92 7.74
N GLY A 62 -16.37 5.88 6.95
CA GLY A 62 -15.70 4.61 7.11
C GLY A 62 -15.74 3.85 5.80
N GLY A 63 -14.96 2.78 5.71
CA GLY A 63 -14.94 1.97 4.50
C GLY A 63 -14.20 0.67 4.69
N ILE A 64 -14.30 -0.17 3.68
CA ILE A 64 -13.68 -1.49 3.60
C ILE A 64 -13.01 -1.66 2.24
N ALA A 65 -11.89 -2.38 2.20
CA ALA A 65 -11.20 -2.74 0.98
C ALA A 65 -11.11 -4.27 0.88
N PRO A 66 -11.92 -4.93 0.01
CA PRO A 66 -11.80 -6.35 -0.26
C PRO A 66 -10.67 -6.62 -1.26
N GLY A 67 -9.84 -7.63 -0.96
CA GLY A 67 -8.90 -8.22 -1.91
C GLY A 67 -9.63 -9.13 -2.88
N ILE A 68 -10.05 -8.57 -4.02
CA ILE A 68 -10.87 -9.27 -5.04
C ILE A 68 -10.21 -10.58 -5.50
N ASP A 69 -8.91 -10.56 -5.80
CA ASP A 69 -8.19 -11.76 -6.26
C ASP A 69 -8.21 -12.87 -5.20
N ARG A 70 -8.02 -12.50 -3.93
CA ARG A 70 -8.07 -13.46 -2.83
C ARG A 70 -9.49 -13.98 -2.61
N PHE A 71 -10.48 -13.10 -2.67
CA PHE A 71 -11.89 -13.48 -2.59
C PHE A 71 -12.24 -14.52 -3.65
N LEU A 72 -11.89 -14.25 -4.91
CA LEU A 72 -12.14 -15.16 -6.03
C LEU A 72 -11.38 -16.47 -5.86
N SER A 73 -10.10 -16.44 -5.52
CA SER A 73 -9.29 -17.65 -5.30
C SER A 73 -9.87 -18.54 -4.21
N VAL A 74 -10.40 -17.97 -3.12
CA VAL A 74 -11.03 -18.75 -2.04
C VAL A 74 -12.40 -19.30 -2.47
N VAL A 75 -13.23 -18.51 -3.14
CA VAL A 75 -14.58 -18.93 -3.58
C VAL A 75 -14.51 -19.99 -4.68
N LEU A 76 -13.54 -19.87 -5.59
CA LEU A 76 -13.29 -20.82 -6.68
C LEU A 76 -12.45 -22.02 -6.23
N ASN A 77 -11.97 -22.03 -4.98
CA ASN A 77 -11.10 -23.06 -4.42
C ASN A 77 -9.84 -23.30 -5.26
N GLU A 78 -9.23 -22.21 -5.75
CA GLU A 78 -8.02 -22.27 -6.56
C GLU A 78 -6.79 -22.51 -5.67
N PRO A 79 -5.83 -23.34 -6.11
CA PRO A 79 -4.62 -23.64 -5.34
C PRO A 79 -3.65 -22.46 -5.26
N ASN A 80 -3.81 -21.46 -6.13
CA ASN A 80 -2.97 -20.27 -6.17
C ASN A 80 -3.77 -19.02 -6.59
N ILE A 81 -3.45 -17.87 -6.01
CA ILE A 81 -4.05 -16.59 -6.40
C ILE A 81 -3.76 -16.21 -7.85
N ARG A 82 -2.71 -16.78 -8.46
CA ARG A 82 -2.39 -16.55 -9.88
C ARG A 82 -3.41 -17.16 -10.84
N GLU A 83 -4.17 -18.17 -10.42
CA GLU A 83 -5.18 -18.82 -11.27
C GLU A 83 -6.38 -17.90 -11.57
N VAL A 84 -6.59 -16.88 -10.74
CA VAL A 84 -7.66 -15.88 -10.95
C VAL A 84 -7.17 -14.60 -11.63
N MET A 85 -5.90 -14.56 -12.05
CA MET A 85 -5.29 -13.41 -12.73
C MET A 85 -4.99 -13.78 -14.19
N ALA A 86 -5.38 -12.93 -15.13
CA ALA A 86 -5.13 -13.20 -16.55
C ALA A 86 -3.64 -13.22 -16.93
N PHE A 87 -2.84 -12.30 -16.37
CA PHE A 87 -1.40 -12.17 -16.63
C PHE A 87 -0.61 -12.01 -15.31
N PRO A 88 -0.50 -13.09 -14.52
CA PRO A 88 0.13 -13.04 -13.22
C PRO A 88 1.64 -12.77 -13.34
N LYS A 89 2.22 -12.23 -12.27
CA LYS A 89 3.67 -12.02 -12.18
C LYS A 89 4.34 -13.13 -11.36
N THR A 90 5.62 -13.35 -11.64
CA THR A 90 6.48 -14.23 -10.84
C THR A 90 6.79 -13.62 -9.47
N GLY A 91 7.36 -14.40 -8.56
CA GLY A 91 7.73 -13.92 -7.22
C GLY A 91 8.78 -12.81 -7.21
N ASP A 92 9.55 -12.67 -8.29
CA ASP A 92 10.50 -11.58 -8.52
C ASP A 92 9.91 -10.41 -9.36
N ASN A 93 8.58 -10.33 -9.44
CA ASN A 93 7.80 -9.28 -10.12
C ASN A 93 8.03 -9.19 -11.63
N ARG A 94 8.24 -10.31 -12.30
CA ARG A 94 8.41 -10.36 -13.76
C ARG A 94 7.17 -10.89 -14.47
N ASP A 95 6.92 -10.34 -15.64
CA ASP A 95 6.01 -10.91 -16.63
C ASP A 95 6.84 -11.68 -17.66
N LEU A 96 6.72 -13.00 -17.67
CA LEU A 96 7.49 -13.83 -18.59
C LEU A 96 6.93 -13.80 -20.02
N MET A 97 5.64 -13.52 -20.17
CA MET A 97 4.99 -13.45 -21.48
C MET A 97 5.39 -12.17 -22.21
N MET A 98 5.38 -11.04 -21.49
CA MET A 98 5.74 -9.72 -22.04
C MET A 98 7.22 -9.36 -21.89
N GLN A 99 8.01 -10.23 -21.25
CA GLN A 99 9.42 -9.97 -20.91
C GLN A 99 9.59 -8.65 -20.13
N ALA A 100 8.70 -8.39 -19.16
CA ALA A 100 8.68 -7.18 -18.36
C ALA A 100 9.24 -7.42 -16.93
N PRO A 101 9.91 -6.44 -16.31
CA PRO A 101 10.31 -5.15 -16.86
C PRO A 101 11.43 -5.28 -17.92
N ALA A 102 11.48 -4.31 -18.84
CA ALA A 102 12.49 -4.22 -19.89
C ALA A 102 13.26 -2.89 -19.81
N GLU A 103 14.39 -2.80 -20.50
CA GLU A 103 15.16 -1.57 -20.62
C GLU A 103 14.38 -0.51 -21.43
N VAL A 104 14.57 0.76 -21.08
CA VAL A 104 13.94 1.93 -21.73
C VAL A 104 15.00 2.73 -22.49
N ASP A 105 14.59 3.42 -23.55
CA ASP A 105 15.51 4.24 -24.34
C ASP A 105 16.01 5.45 -23.55
N GLU A 106 17.27 5.83 -23.74
CA GLU A 106 17.88 7.00 -23.15
C GLU A 106 17.11 8.29 -23.47
N LYS A 107 16.49 8.36 -24.65
CA LYS A 107 15.68 9.51 -25.04
C LYS A 107 14.51 9.72 -24.08
N GLN A 108 13.82 8.65 -23.68
CA GLN A 108 12.70 8.70 -22.74
C GLN A 108 13.16 9.11 -21.34
N LEU A 109 14.33 8.60 -20.91
CA LEU A 109 14.94 8.99 -19.64
C LEU A 109 15.30 10.49 -19.61
N LYS A 110 15.87 11.01 -20.71
CA LYS A 110 16.19 12.43 -20.86
C LYS A 110 14.94 13.31 -20.84
N GLU A 111 13.88 12.91 -21.55
CA GLU A 111 12.59 13.62 -21.57
C GLU A 111 11.98 13.73 -20.16
N LEU A 112 12.02 12.65 -19.38
CA LEU A 112 11.52 12.62 -18.01
C LEU A 112 12.49 13.22 -16.98
N HIS A 113 13.69 13.66 -17.40
CA HIS A 113 14.75 14.17 -16.53
C HIS A 113 15.20 13.16 -15.46
N ILE A 114 15.18 11.86 -15.79
CA ILE A 114 15.56 10.74 -14.92
C ILE A 114 16.92 10.18 -15.37
N LYS A 115 17.73 9.73 -14.42
CA LYS A 115 18.95 8.95 -14.69
C LYS A 115 18.92 7.65 -13.91
N ILE A 116 19.28 6.55 -14.56
CA ILE A 116 19.50 5.28 -13.88
C ILE A 116 20.84 5.35 -13.16
N SER A 117 20.82 5.27 -11.83
CA SER A 117 22.03 5.15 -11.02
C SER A 117 22.49 3.70 -10.96
N GLU A 118 23.80 3.45 -10.97
CA GLU A 118 24.31 2.11 -10.70
C GLU A 118 23.82 1.60 -9.34
N LYS A 119 23.30 0.37 -9.30
CA LYS A 119 22.94 -0.28 -8.03
C LYS A 119 24.19 -0.36 -7.16
N ARG A 120 24.15 0.26 -5.97
CA ARG A 120 25.10 -0.04 -4.89
C ARG A 120 25.08 -1.55 -4.66
N LYS A 121 26.17 -2.26 -4.97
CA LYS A 121 26.30 -3.69 -4.67
C LYS A 121 26.03 -3.88 -3.18
N ALA A 122 24.91 -4.50 -2.83
CA ALA A 122 24.67 -4.93 -1.46
C ALA A 122 25.85 -5.82 -1.05
N LYS A 123 26.57 -5.44 0.02
CA LYS A 123 27.65 -6.27 0.56
C LYS A 123 27.08 -7.66 0.82
N SER A 124 27.57 -8.66 0.10
CA SER A 124 27.36 -10.06 0.47
C SER A 124 28.10 -10.28 1.78
N GLU A 125 27.38 -10.19 2.89
CA GLU A 125 27.85 -10.75 4.15
C GLU A 125 28.01 -12.26 3.95
N LYS A 126 29.28 -12.67 3.74
CA LYS A 126 29.71 -14.05 3.90
C LYS A 126 29.36 -14.46 5.33
N ARG A 127 28.24 -15.15 5.53
CA ARG A 127 28.02 -15.97 6.72
C ARG A 127 29.15 -17.00 6.76
N LYS A 128 30.02 -16.85 7.76
CA LYS A 128 30.93 -17.91 8.23
C LYS A 128 30.11 -19.00 8.91
#